data_AF-A0A818MJY3-F1
#
_entry.id   AF-A0A818MJY3-F1
#
_cell.length_a   1.000
_cell.length_b   1.000
_cell.length_c   1.000
_cell.angle_alpha   90.00
_cell.angle_beta   90.00
_cell.angle_gamma   90.00
#
_symmetry.space_group_name_H-M   'P 1'
#
loop_
_entity.id
_entity.type
_entity.pdbx_description
1 polymer ?
#
loop_
_entity_poly.entity_id
_entity_poly.type
_entity_poly.pdbx_seq_one_letter_code
_entity_poly.pdbx_strand_id
1 'polypeptide(L)'
;MKGFLRRQSLATKELARKEFSRNIDDKKRIPQHSKRIKALRLRLFLIHFIRALFKHTFDFFILTRTWLFVFIFLICAIEYRRMSPADPDITLLKIIFEIISAFGGVGMSLGYPNKTTSFASILSAGSKVILIATMLMGRHRGLLASMKDQEVIEYSAINILVRRREEYILLFQTSRMHETIVKEKNDDSTVVHF
;
A
#
# COMPACT_ATOMS: atom_id res chain seq x y z
N MET A 1 53.65 -46.41 49.89
CA MET A 1 53.52 -44.93 49.75
C MET A 1 53.35 -44.43 48.30
N LYS A 2 54.09 -44.96 47.29
CA LYS A 2 54.02 -44.50 45.88
C LYS A 2 52.65 -44.66 45.19
N GLY A 3 51.84 -45.66 45.56
CA GLY A 3 50.52 -45.91 44.95
C GLY A 3 49.45 -44.88 45.31
N PHE A 4 49.52 -44.27 46.49
CA PHE A 4 48.54 -43.27 46.97
C PHE A 4 48.72 -41.92 46.26
N LEU A 5 49.97 -41.46 46.13
CA LEU A 5 50.32 -40.24 45.40
C LEU A 5 49.91 -40.31 43.92
N ARG A 6 50.05 -41.50 43.30
CA ARG A 6 49.64 -41.73 41.90
C ARG A 6 48.12 -41.67 41.69
N ARG A 7 47.32 -42.05 42.69
CA ARG A 7 45.84 -41.96 42.64
C ARG A 7 45.37 -40.52 42.76
N GLN A 8 45.97 -39.75 43.66
CA GLN A 8 45.65 -38.33 43.81
C GLN A 8 46.01 -37.54 42.55
N SER A 9 47.18 -37.80 41.94
CA SER A 9 47.55 -37.10 40.70
C SER A 9 46.62 -37.43 39.52
N LEU A 10 46.05 -38.65 39.49
CA LEU A 10 45.08 -39.05 38.47
C LEU A 10 43.74 -38.32 38.65
N ALA A 11 43.22 -38.25 39.87
CA ALA A 11 41.99 -37.53 40.16
C ALA A 11 42.09 -36.04 39.80
N THR A 12 43.21 -35.37 40.13
CA THR A 12 43.42 -33.96 39.79
C THR A 12 43.54 -33.74 38.27
N LYS A 13 44.17 -34.69 37.56
CA LYS A 13 44.29 -34.64 36.09
C LYS A 13 42.94 -34.80 35.41
N GLU A 14 42.05 -35.64 35.94
CA GLU A 14 40.70 -35.80 35.39
C GLU A 14 39.81 -34.58 35.66
N LEU A 15 39.91 -33.99 36.84
CA LEU A 15 39.16 -32.77 37.16
C LEU A 15 39.58 -31.60 36.25
N ALA A 16 40.90 -31.40 36.09
CA ALA A 16 41.45 -30.40 35.18
C ALA A 16 41.03 -30.66 33.72
N ARG A 17 40.97 -31.93 33.30
CA ARG A 17 40.51 -32.29 31.95
C ARG A 17 39.03 -31.98 31.74
N LYS A 18 38.17 -32.23 32.73
CA LYS A 18 36.73 -31.89 32.69
C LYS A 18 36.51 -30.38 32.64
N GLU A 19 37.24 -29.61 33.46
CA GLU A 19 37.16 -28.15 33.47
C GLU A 19 37.59 -27.56 32.13
N PHE A 20 38.65 -28.12 31.53
CA PHE A 20 39.17 -27.69 30.23
C PHE A 20 38.20 -28.02 29.08
N SER A 21 37.62 -29.23 29.06
CA SER A 21 36.57 -29.58 28.11
C SER A 21 35.35 -28.66 28.25
N ARG A 22 34.92 -28.36 29.48
CA ARG A 22 33.80 -27.45 29.74
C ARG A 22 34.08 -26.04 29.23
N ASN A 23 35.29 -25.51 29.46
CA ASN A 23 35.69 -24.18 28.99
C ASN A 23 35.77 -24.11 27.45
N ILE A 24 36.29 -25.16 26.80
CA ILE A 24 36.28 -25.25 25.32
C ILE A 24 34.84 -25.26 24.80
N ASP A 25 33.95 -26.03 25.41
CA ASP A 25 32.54 -26.10 25.00
C ASP A 25 31.82 -24.76 25.21
N ASP A 26 32.03 -24.08 26.33
CA ASP A 26 31.46 -22.75 26.59
C ASP A 26 32.02 -21.70 25.62
N LYS A 27 33.33 -21.70 25.40
CA LYS A 27 33.99 -20.82 24.43
C LYS A 27 33.52 -21.06 23.00
N LYS A 28 33.08 -22.29 22.66
CA LYS A 28 32.43 -22.62 21.38
C LYS A 28 30.96 -22.22 21.34
N ARG A 29 30.24 -22.36 22.47
CA ARG A 29 28.80 -22.04 22.59
C ARG A 29 28.51 -20.55 22.47
N ILE A 30 29.29 -19.69 23.12
CA ILE A 30 29.12 -18.23 23.15
C ILE A 30 29.12 -17.60 21.74
N PRO A 31 30.10 -17.87 20.85
CA PRO A 31 30.12 -17.31 19.50
C PRO A 31 29.01 -17.89 18.61
N GLN A 32 28.60 -19.15 18.80
CA GLN A 32 27.55 -19.78 18.01
C GLN A 32 26.15 -19.29 18.39
N HIS A 33 25.88 -19.10 19.68
CA HIS A 33 24.62 -18.57 20.19
C HIS A 33 24.42 -17.10 19.79
N SER A 34 25.46 -16.26 19.91
CA SER A 34 25.44 -14.86 19.48
C SER A 34 25.15 -14.71 17.98
N LYS A 35 25.76 -15.56 17.13
CA LYS A 35 25.50 -15.59 15.68
C LYS A 35 24.04 -15.95 15.38
N ARG A 36 23.46 -16.92 16.08
CA ARG A 36 22.05 -17.33 15.89
C ARG A 36 21.05 -16.25 16.31
N ILE A 37 21.29 -15.56 17.43
CA ILE A 37 20.42 -14.45 17.88
C ILE A 37 20.48 -13.27 16.90
N LYS A 38 21.66 -12.91 16.41
CA LYS A 38 21.79 -11.84 15.40
C LYS A 38 21.10 -12.22 14.09
N ALA A 39 21.23 -13.46 13.64
CA ALA A 39 20.54 -13.96 12.45
C ALA A 39 19.00 -13.98 12.62
N LEU A 40 18.50 -14.39 13.79
CA LEU A 40 17.07 -14.36 14.13
C LEU A 40 16.52 -12.94 14.17
N ARG A 41 17.22 -12.01 14.84
CA ARG A 41 16.84 -10.59 14.90
C ARG A 41 16.86 -9.95 13.52
N LEU A 42 17.86 -10.28 12.69
CA LEU A 42 17.94 -9.83 11.30
C LEU A 42 16.79 -10.38 10.46
N ARG A 43 16.42 -11.66 10.62
CA ARG A 43 15.31 -12.27 9.89
C ARG A 43 13.97 -11.67 10.29
N LEU A 44 13.77 -11.41 11.59
CA LEU A 44 12.57 -10.72 12.10
C LEU A 44 12.50 -9.28 11.60
N PHE A 45 13.62 -8.56 11.63
CA PHE A 45 13.74 -7.20 11.13
C PHE A 45 13.49 -7.15 9.61
N LEU A 46 14.05 -8.10 8.86
CA LEU A 46 13.84 -8.22 7.42
C LEU A 46 12.37 -8.49 7.09
N ILE A 47 11.68 -9.36 7.82
CA ILE A 47 10.25 -9.62 7.63
C ILE A 47 9.43 -8.36 7.94
N HIS A 48 9.73 -7.67 9.04
CA HIS A 48 9.03 -6.46 9.43
C HIS A 48 9.26 -5.33 8.40
N PHE A 49 10.52 -5.17 7.97
CA PHE A 49 10.92 -4.22 6.96
C PHE A 49 10.27 -4.52 5.61
N ILE A 50 10.26 -5.78 5.17
CA ILE A 50 9.58 -6.21 3.95
C ILE A 50 8.07 -5.94 4.05
N ARG A 51 7.41 -6.24 5.17
CA ARG A 51 5.97 -5.96 5.35
C ARG A 51 5.68 -4.45 5.34
N ALA A 52 6.52 -3.64 5.98
CA ALA A 52 6.37 -2.19 6.01
C ALA A 52 6.58 -1.57 4.62
N LEU A 53 7.60 -2.07 3.88
CA LEU A 53 7.89 -1.66 2.52
C LEU A 53 6.76 -2.07 1.56
N PHE A 54 6.31 -3.32 1.65
CA PHE A 54 5.20 -3.81 0.84
C PHE A 54 3.95 -2.97 1.08
N LYS A 55 3.60 -2.64 2.33
CA LYS A 55 2.43 -1.82 2.61
C LYS A 55 2.52 -0.46 1.89
N HIS A 56 3.58 0.30 2.12
CA HIS A 56 3.71 1.65 1.54
C HIS A 56 3.88 1.66 0.01
N THR A 57 4.67 0.73 -0.52
CA THR A 57 4.94 0.64 -1.96
C THR A 57 3.74 0.08 -2.71
N PHE A 58 3.01 -0.87 -2.14
CA PHE A 58 1.84 -1.48 -2.78
C PHE A 58 0.65 -0.51 -2.77
N ASP A 59 0.45 0.25 -1.69
CA ASP A 59 -0.55 1.32 -1.64
C ASP A 59 -0.27 2.38 -2.73
N PHE A 60 0.98 2.83 -2.85
CA PHE A 60 1.39 3.80 -3.87
C PHE A 60 1.23 3.26 -5.31
N PHE A 61 1.56 1.99 -5.53
CA PHE A 61 1.46 1.34 -6.83
C PHE A 61 0.01 1.09 -7.27
N ILE A 62 -0.89 0.79 -6.33
CA ILE A 62 -2.34 0.68 -6.59
C ILE A 62 -2.95 2.03 -6.98
N LEU A 63 -2.51 3.12 -6.33
CA LEU A 63 -3.01 4.48 -6.55
C LEU A 63 -2.64 5.07 -7.93
N THR A 64 -1.48 4.73 -8.48
CA THR A 64 -0.91 5.39 -9.68
C THR A 64 -1.37 4.82 -11.02
N ARG A 65 -2.32 3.88 -11.04
CA ARG A 65 -2.80 3.17 -12.26
C ARG A 65 -1.75 2.40 -13.06
N THR A 66 -0.49 2.46 -12.65
CA THR A 66 0.67 1.80 -13.27
C THR A 66 0.52 0.29 -13.37
N TRP A 67 -0.27 -0.32 -12.47
CA TRP A 67 -0.58 -1.75 -12.50
C TRP A 67 -1.28 -2.22 -13.78
N LEU A 68 -2.00 -1.34 -14.49
CA LEU A 68 -2.65 -1.68 -15.76
C LEU A 68 -1.60 -1.98 -16.84
N PHE A 69 -0.55 -1.17 -16.92
CA PHE A 69 0.57 -1.42 -17.84
C PHE A 69 1.29 -2.72 -17.51
N VAL A 70 1.41 -3.07 -16.23
CA VAL A 70 1.99 -4.35 -15.80
C VAL A 70 1.12 -5.54 -16.23
N PHE A 71 -0.21 -5.46 -16.14
CA PHE A 71 -1.10 -6.51 -16.63
C PHE A 71 -1.06 -6.65 -18.15
N ILE A 72 -1.00 -5.54 -18.90
CA ILE A 72 -0.77 -5.58 -20.35
C ILE A 72 0.54 -6.28 -20.65
N PHE A 73 1.63 -5.87 -20.01
CA PHE A 73 2.95 -6.45 -20.21
C PHE A 73 2.97 -7.96 -19.89
N LEU A 74 2.35 -8.36 -18.78
CA LEU A 74 2.32 -9.76 -18.34
C LEU A 74 1.50 -10.64 -19.28
N ILE A 75 0.32 -10.17 -19.73
CA ILE A 75 -0.48 -10.91 -20.71
C ILE A 75 0.26 -11.03 -22.04
N CYS A 76 0.91 -9.95 -22.49
CA CYS A 76 1.74 -10.00 -23.70
C CYS A 76 2.91 -10.98 -23.57
N ALA A 77 3.58 -11.02 -22.41
CA ALA A 77 4.69 -11.94 -22.17
C ALA A 77 4.25 -13.41 -22.20
N ILE A 78 3.06 -13.71 -21.66
CA ILE A 78 2.48 -15.07 -21.68
C ILE A 78 2.08 -15.48 -23.10
N GLU A 79 1.45 -14.57 -23.87
CA GLU A 79 1.00 -14.84 -25.23
C GLU A 79 2.08 -14.67 -26.30
N TYR A 80 3.25 -14.13 -25.95
CA TYR A 80 4.33 -13.83 -26.88
C TYR A 80 4.71 -15.04 -27.74
N ARG A 81 4.77 -16.22 -27.12
CA ARG A 81 5.13 -17.47 -27.82
C ARG A 81 4.07 -17.94 -28.83
N ARG A 82 2.85 -17.40 -28.77
CA ARG A 82 1.73 -17.73 -29.68
C ARG A 82 1.53 -16.68 -30.78
N MET A 83 1.99 -15.45 -30.59
CA MET A 83 1.80 -14.34 -31.54
C MET A 83 2.59 -14.49 -32.85
N SER A 84 3.83 -15.00 -32.80
CA SER A 84 4.65 -15.14 -34.00
C SER A 84 5.70 -16.23 -33.79
N PRO A 85 5.83 -17.22 -34.70
CA PRO A 85 5.13 -17.40 -35.99
C PRO A 85 3.85 -18.25 -35.91
N ALA A 86 3.32 -18.53 -34.72
CA ALA A 86 2.28 -19.56 -34.56
C ALA A 86 0.87 -19.11 -34.99
N ASP A 87 0.44 -17.90 -34.67
CA ASP A 87 -0.95 -17.48 -34.88
C ASP A 87 -1.07 -15.97 -35.22
N PRO A 88 -1.23 -15.60 -36.50
CA PRO A 88 -1.27 -14.19 -36.93
C PRO A 88 -2.52 -13.46 -36.44
N ASP A 89 -3.54 -14.19 -36.02
CA ASP A 89 -4.79 -13.63 -35.53
C ASP A 89 -4.73 -13.18 -34.07
N ILE A 90 -3.67 -13.56 -33.34
CA ILE A 90 -3.36 -13.07 -32.01
C ILE A 90 -2.44 -11.86 -32.16
N THR A 91 -3.04 -10.67 -32.22
CA THR A 91 -2.29 -9.41 -32.38
C THR A 91 -2.23 -8.62 -31.08
N LEU A 92 -1.18 -7.81 -30.93
CA LEU A 92 -1.01 -6.93 -29.77
C LEU A 92 -2.21 -5.98 -29.60
N LEU A 93 -2.76 -5.49 -30.72
CA LEU A 93 -3.92 -4.61 -30.71
C LEU A 93 -5.16 -5.31 -30.12
N LYS A 94 -5.41 -6.58 -30.48
CA LYS A 94 -6.51 -7.36 -29.89
C LYS A 94 -6.31 -7.57 -28.39
N ILE A 95 -5.09 -7.87 -27.95
CA ILE A 95 -4.78 -8.00 -26.51
C ILE A 95 -5.05 -6.68 -25.77
N ILE A 96 -4.52 -5.57 -26.26
CA ILE A 96 -4.68 -4.26 -25.61
C ILE A 96 -6.16 -3.87 -25.55
N PHE A 97 -6.91 -4.05 -26.66
CA PHE A 97 -8.34 -3.77 -26.70
C PHE A 97 -9.10 -4.59 -25.64
N GLU A 98 -8.80 -5.89 -25.53
CA GLU A 98 -9.48 -6.76 -24.59
C GLU A 98 -9.23 -6.36 -23.13
N ILE A 99 -8.00 -5.96 -22.82
CA ILE A 99 -7.61 -5.52 -21.47
C ILE A 99 -8.28 -4.18 -21.12
N ILE A 100 -8.33 -3.22 -22.05
CA ILE A 100 -8.98 -1.93 -21.82
C ILE A 100 -10.50 -2.12 -21.64
N SER A 101 -11.12 -2.95 -22.49
CA SER A 101 -12.54 -3.31 -22.39
C SER A 101 -12.87 -3.98 -21.06
N ALA A 102 -12.04 -4.94 -20.62
CA ALA A 102 -12.16 -5.62 -19.33
C ALA A 102 -11.96 -4.64 -18.16
N PHE A 103 -10.96 -3.77 -18.24
CA PHE A 103 -10.67 -2.76 -17.22
C PHE A 103 -11.81 -1.75 -17.07
N GLY A 104 -12.42 -1.32 -18.17
CA GLY A 104 -13.58 -0.43 -18.16
C GLY A 104 -14.92 -1.12 -17.86
N GLY A 105 -14.95 -2.45 -17.76
CA GLY A 105 -16.19 -3.22 -17.60
C GLY A 105 -17.15 -3.11 -18.79
N VAL A 106 -16.63 -2.81 -19.99
CA VAL A 106 -17.43 -2.60 -21.21
C VAL A 106 -17.91 -3.93 -21.80
N GLY A 107 -17.05 -4.95 -21.80
CA GLY A 107 -17.39 -6.29 -22.28
C GLY A 107 -17.38 -6.46 -23.80
N MET A 108 -16.85 -5.49 -24.56
CA MET A 108 -16.62 -5.64 -26.00
C MET A 108 -15.36 -6.46 -26.28
N SER A 109 -15.37 -7.15 -27.42
CA SER A 109 -14.26 -7.97 -27.91
C SER A 109 -14.10 -7.86 -29.42
N LEU A 110 -12.87 -7.81 -29.91
CA LEU A 110 -12.58 -7.92 -31.36
C LEU A 110 -12.72 -9.36 -31.87
N GLY A 111 -12.97 -10.32 -30.98
CA GLY A 111 -13.22 -11.71 -31.32
C GLY A 111 -12.01 -12.41 -31.96
N TYR A 112 -12.28 -13.59 -32.49
CA TYR A 112 -11.30 -14.42 -33.16
C TYR A 112 -11.92 -15.00 -34.43
N PRO A 113 -11.21 -15.02 -35.57
CA PRO A 113 -11.79 -15.52 -36.82
C PRO A 113 -12.21 -16.97 -36.67
N ASN A 114 -13.31 -17.34 -37.35
CA ASN A 114 -13.90 -18.68 -37.29
C ASN A 114 -14.42 -19.10 -35.90
N LYS A 115 -14.55 -18.18 -34.94
CA LYS A 115 -15.18 -18.42 -33.64
C LYS A 115 -16.10 -17.27 -33.25
N THR A 116 -17.28 -17.60 -32.73
CA THR A 116 -18.24 -16.62 -32.21
C THR A 116 -17.97 -16.22 -30.76
N THR A 117 -16.90 -16.74 -30.16
CA THR A 117 -16.49 -16.44 -28.79
C THR A 117 -15.62 -15.17 -28.74
N SER A 118 -15.66 -14.45 -27.62
CA SER A 118 -14.71 -13.36 -27.34
C SER A 118 -13.25 -13.84 -27.47
N PHE A 119 -12.37 -12.92 -27.87
CA PHE A 119 -10.94 -13.11 -27.95
C PHE A 119 -10.34 -13.63 -26.62
N ALA A 120 -10.92 -13.25 -25.47
CA ALA A 120 -10.54 -13.78 -24.16
C ALA A 120 -10.64 -15.31 -24.04
N SER A 121 -11.45 -15.97 -24.87
CA SER A 121 -11.56 -17.44 -24.90
C SER A 121 -10.29 -18.12 -25.43
N ILE A 122 -9.57 -17.46 -26.34
CA ILE A 122 -8.40 -17.99 -27.05
C ILE A 122 -7.09 -17.79 -26.27
N LEU A 123 -7.09 -16.81 -25.36
CA LEU A 123 -5.99 -16.56 -24.43
C LEU A 123 -5.68 -17.81 -23.58
N SER A 124 -4.45 -17.93 -23.14
CA SER A 124 -3.99 -18.97 -22.21
C SER A 124 -4.69 -18.86 -20.84
N ALA A 125 -4.63 -19.94 -20.06
CA ALA A 125 -5.20 -19.96 -18.71
C ALA A 125 -4.62 -18.85 -17.80
N GLY A 126 -3.31 -18.56 -17.91
CA GLY A 126 -2.66 -17.52 -17.11
C GLY A 126 -3.16 -16.12 -17.46
N SER A 127 -3.27 -15.82 -18.75
CA SER A 127 -3.78 -14.54 -19.26
C SER A 127 -5.26 -14.34 -18.93
N LYS A 128 -6.09 -15.39 -18.91
CA LYS A 128 -7.48 -15.31 -18.44
C LYS A 128 -7.58 -14.91 -16.96
N VAL A 129 -6.75 -15.46 -16.08
CA VAL A 129 -6.75 -15.10 -14.65
C VAL A 129 -6.40 -13.63 -14.46
N ILE A 130 -5.37 -13.15 -15.18
CA ILE A 130 -4.98 -11.73 -15.13
C ILE A 130 -6.10 -10.84 -15.69
N LEU A 131 -6.80 -11.28 -16.74
CA LEU A 131 -7.93 -10.56 -17.31
C LEU A 131 -9.11 -10.44 -16.31
N ILE A 132 -9.42 -11.51 -15.58
CA ILE A 132 -10.42 -11.51 -14.50
C ILE A 132 -10.00 -10.54 -13.39
N ALA A 133 -8.73 -10.58 -12.96
CA ALA A 133 -8.20 -9.64 -11.96
C ALA A 133 -8.32 -8.18 -12.45
N THR A 134 -8.08 -7.94 -13.75
CA THR A 134 -8.25 -6.63 -14.38
C THR A 134 -9.71 -6.14 -14.30
N MET A 135 -10.69 -7.01 -14.55
CA MET A 135 -12.12 -6.67 -14.41
C MET A 135 -12.51 -6.32 -12.97
N LEU A 136 -12.06 -7.12 -12.00
CA LEU A 136 -12.32 -6.88 -10.58
C LEU A 136 -11.73 -5.54 -10.13
N MET A 137 -10.51 -5.26 -10.55
CA MET A 137 -9.79 -4.06 -10.15
C MET A 137 -10.29 -2.80 -10.88
N GLY A 138 -10.80 -2.96 -12.11
CA GLY A 138 -11.58 -1.93 -12.82
C GLY A 138 -12.82 -1.52 -12.03
N ARG A 139 -13.59 -2.49 -11.54
CA ARG A 139 -14.77 -2.24 -10.69
C ARG A 139 -14.40 -1.59 -9.34
N HIS A 140 -13.29 -2.00 -8.73
CA HIS A 140 -12.83 -1.40 -7.46
C HIS A 140 -12.48 0.09 -7.58
N ARG A 141 -12.14 0.60 -8.77
CA ARG A 141 -11.96 2.05 -8.96
C ARG A 141 -13.26 2.83 -8.98
N GLY A 142 -14.36 2.24 -9.44
CA GLY A 142 -15.68 2.90 -9.42
C GLY A 142 -16.11 3.28 -8.00
N LEU A 143 -15.79 2.42 -7.01
CA LEU A 143 -16.08 2.68 -5.60
C LEU A 143 -15.09 3.69 -4.97
N LEU A 144 -13.80 3.61 -5.32
CA LEU A 144 -12.76 4.51 -4.77
C LEU A 144 -12.79 5.93 -5.36
N ALA A 145 -13.22 6.09 -6.61
CA ALA A 145 -13.42 7.41 -7.22
C ALA A 145 -14.57 8.15 -6.51
N SER A 146 -15.69 7.45 -6.27
CA SER A 146 -16.84 8.00 -5.53
C SER A 146 -16.47 8.46 -4.11
N MET A 147 -15.53 7.79 -3.44
CA MET A 147 -15.08 8.20 -2.10
C MET A 147 -14.19 9.45 -2.12
N LYS A 148 -13.31 9.60 -3.12
CA LYS A 148 -12.46 10.79 -3.25
C LYS A 148 -13.26 12.03 -3.61
N ASP A 149 -14.27 11.88 -4.47
CA ASP A 149 -15.18 12.98 -4.80
C ASP A 149 -15.99 13.39 -3.55
N GLN A 150 -16.41 12.42 -2.74
CA GLN A 150 -17.10 12.68 -1.47
C GLN A 150 -16.24 13.49 -0.48
N GLU A 151 -14.95 13.14 -0.33
CA GLU A 151 -14.01 13.86 0.56
C GLU A 151 -13.77 15.31 0.08
N VAL A 152 -13.64 15.53 -1.23
CA VAL A 152 -13.51 16.88 -1.81
C VAL A 152 -14.79 17.70 -1.62
N ILE A 153 -15.96 17.08 -1.77
CA ILE A 153 -17.26 17.72 -1.51
C ILE A 153 -17.38 18.10 -0.03
N GLU A 154 -16.94 17.23 0.89
CA GLU A 154 -16.97 17.51 2.34
C GLU A 154 -16.05 18.69 2.72
N TYR A 155 -14.81 18.72 2.21
CA TYR A 155 -13.91 19.87 2.38
C TYR A 155 -14.49 21.18 1.83
N SER A 156 -15.19 21.12 0.69
CA SER A 156 -15.86 22.28 0.10
C SER A 156 -17.04 22.76 0.96
N ALA A 157 -17.88 21.84 1.42
CA ALA A 157 -19.04 22.14 2.26
C ALA A 157 -18.63 22.80 3.59
N ILE A 158 -17.57 22.32 4.23
CA ILE A 158 -17.04 22.92 5.47
C ILE A 158 -16.62 24.37 5.24
N ASN A 159 -15.88 24.65 4.16
CA ASN A 159 -15.46 26.02 3.84
C ASN A 159 -16.65 26.95 3.54
N ILE A 160 -17.69 26.43 2.88
CA ILE A 160 -18.91 27.21 2.61
C ILE A 160 -19.66 27.52 3.92
N LEU A 161 -19.76 26.57 4.85
CA LEU A 161 -20.40 26.76 6.15
C LEU A 161 -19.62 27.75 7.03
N VAL A 162 -18.29 27.64 7.06
CA VAL A 162 -17.41 28.57 7.78
C VAL A 162 -17.56 29.97 7.21
N ARG A 163 -17.51 30.13 5.88
CA ARG A 163 -17.66 31.43 5.22
C ARG A 163 -19.03 32.08 5.50
N ARG A 164 -20.11 31.30 5.44
CA ARG A 164 -21.46 31.78 5.79
C ARG A 164 -21.53 32.24 7.25
N ARG A 165 -20.93 31.48 8.17
CA ARG A 165 -20.86 31.85 9.59
C ARG A 165 -20.15 33.17 9.80
N GLU A 166 -19.00 33.38 9.16
CA GLU A 166 -18.25 34.64 9.24
C GLU A 166 -19.04 35.84 8.67
N GLU A 167 -19.76 35.66 7.55
CA GLU A 167 -20.65 36.68 7.00
C GLU A 167 -21.75 37.10 7.99
N TYR A 168 -22.37 36.15 8.70
CA TYR A 168 -23.36 36.48 9.74
C TYR A 168 -22.76 37.24 10.93
N ILE A 169 -21.54 36.90 11.35
CA ILE A 169 -20.86 37.59 12.46
C ILE A 169 -20.55 39.04 12.08
N LEU A 170 -20.06 39.27 10.86
CA LEU A 170 -19.75 40.61 10.37
C LEU A 170 -21.03 41.45 10.22
N LEU A 171 -22.09 40.90 9.65
CA LEU A 171 -23.38 41.59 9.55
C LEU A 171 -23.92 41.97 10.93
N PHE A 172 -23.84 41.06 11.90
CA PHE A 172 -24.28 41.32 13.26
C PHE A 172 -23.45 42.43 13.94
N GLN A 173 -22.12 42.40 13.78
CA GLN A 173 -21.24 43.43 14.31
C GLN A 173 -21.50 44.80 13.65
N THR A 174 -21.66 44.84 12.32
CA THR A 174 -21.99 46.07 11.60
C THR A 174 -23.34 46.64 12.03
N SER A 175 -24.38 45.82 12.18
CA SER A 175 -25.69 46.27 12.68
C SER A 175 -25.60 46.83 14.10
N ARG A 176 -24.86 46.17 15.01
CA ARG A 176 -24.63 46.63 16.38
C ARG A 176 -23.88 47.97 16.45
N MET A 177 -22.84 48.13 15.63
CA MET A 177 -22.10 49.40 15.53
C MET A 177 -23.01 50.52 15.01
N HIS A 178 -23.84 50.23 14.00
CA HIS A 178 -24.78 51.20 13.44
C HIS A 178 -25.83 51.64 14.47
N GLU A 179 -26.42 50.72 15.23
CA GLU A 179 -27.35 51.04 16.33
C GLU A 179 -26.70 51.91 17.40
N THR A 180 -25.43 51.66 17.74
CA THR A 180 -24.70 52.43 18.75
C THR A 180 -24.44 53.86 18.28
N ILE A 181 -23.99 54.03 17.03
CA ILE A 181 -23.77 55.34 16.42
C ILE A 181 -25.08 56.14 16.30
N VAL A 182 -26.18 55.49 15.92
CA VAL A 182 -27.49 56.14 15.81
C VAL A 182 -27.99 56.60 17.19
N LYS A 183 -27.77 55.80 18.24
CA LYS A 183 -28.08 56.21 19.62
C LYS A 183 -27.25 57.42 20.05
N GLU A 184 -25.93 57.39 19.83
CA GLU A 184 -25.02 58.46 20.21
C GLU A 184 -25.39 59.79 19.50
N LYS A 185 -25.74 59.74 18.22
CA LYS A 185 -26.20 60.91 17.46
C LYS A 185 -27.52 61.47 17.98
N ASN A 186 -28.47 60.61 18.37
CA ASN A 186 -29.73 61.06 18.94
C ASN A 186 -29.56 61.66 20.34
N ASP A 187 -28.67 61.12 21.17
CA ASP A 187 -28.36 61.69 22.49
C ASP A 187 -27.70 63.06 22.34
N ASP A 188 -26.71 63.20 21.44
CA ASP A 188 -26.03 64.47 21.17
C ASP A 188 -27.00 65.54 20.62
N SER A 189 -27.96 65.12 19.79
CA SER A 189 -29.05 66.00 19.31
C SER A 189 -29.97 66.48 20.44
N THR A 190 -30.12 65.71 21.51
CA THR A 190 -31.03 66.02 22.62
C THR A 190 -30.39 66.97 23.64
N VAL A 191 -29.06 66.95 23.78
CA VAL A 191 -28.32 67.85 24.69
C VAL A 191 -28.18 69.27 24.12
N VAL A 192 -28.19 69.44 22.79
CA VAL A 192 -28.00 70.75 22.12
C VAL A 192 -29.28 71.61 22.09
N HIS A 193 -30.41 71.09 22.59
CA HIS A 193 -31.72 71.76 22.55
C HIS A 193 -32.25 72.31 23.89
N PHE A 194 -31.37 72.54 24.89
CA PHE A 194 -31.72 73.23 26.14
C PHE A 194 -31.02 74.59 26.29
#